data_AF-A0A8T6D367-F1
#
_entry.id   AF-A0A8T6D367-F1
#
_cell.length_a   1.000
_cell.length_b   1.000
_cell.length_c   1.000
_cell.angle_alpha   90.00
_cell.angle_beta   90.00
_cell.angle_gamma   90.00
#
_symmetry.space_group_name_H-M   'P 1'
#
loop_
_entity.id
_entity.type
_entity.pdbx_description
1 polymer ?
#
loop_
_entity_poly.entity_id
_entity_poly.type
_entity_poly.pdbx_seq_one_letter_code
_entity_poly.pdbx_strand_id
1 'polypeptide(L)'
;MKECLMKSRLMWLVLGIGLTAAVMGSVWAATSGEVEVRVNARHLEDGRVEVAVQQHEGDGWGDRLRPDSRFVPAGAQANHWYSSSAVAIEVPVPEDELFCLVTHAQPGDDGFWTYKFEAMAHRWDVYHDGITVQVKHGATPQIQAEMLQQCLDDGATAVGSSLADPEPLRDVLLSAVDAGITVVTFNSGLQDYKSVGSSRHVSVNEPETGRQVGALLVERGVTGNVACVIHEARNVGLDERCDGLEEGYTNGSIERFHVAGVGDIEATKDDLKGQLLGEDGEPLFGGVVTLNSDIGSAALAVVRETGADIKIATFDENREVLEAIKEGEILFSVDTVPQYQAFYALSSMLQLARTIPRILELYKVDDPHALLSQLPVLLGPRLYTSDNAREWLQTVYGTDRSVITTEVDDN
;
A
#
# COMPACT_ATOMS: atom_id res chain seq x y z
N MET A 1 -43.61 -48.85 29.96
CA MET A 1 -44.32 -49.58 28.88
C MET A 1 -43.29 -50.06 27.87
N LYS A 2 -43.59 -51.18 27.21
CA LYS A 2 -42.95 -51.84 26.05
C LYS A 2 -42.15 -50.90 25.12
N GLU A 3 -40.88 -51.20 24.78
CA GLU A 3 -40.45 -52.06 23.65
C GLU A 3 -41.01 -51.56 22.30
N CYS A 4 -40.22 -51.17 21.28
CA CYS A 4 -39.15 -51.90 20.59
C CYS A 4 -38.08 -50.91 20.01
N LEU A 5 -36.80 -51.23 19.73
CA LEU A 5 -36.17 -52.37 19.02
C LEU A 5 -36.51 -52.39 17.51
N MET A 6 -35.63 -52.64 16.54
CA MET A 6 -34.21 -53.08 16.46
C MET A 6 -33.70 -52.72 15.03
N LYS A 7 -32.42 -52.61 14.61
CA LYS A 7 -31.13 -53.34 14.86
C LYS A 7 -29.96 -52.34 14.62
N SER A 8 -28.75 -52.39 15.22
CA SER A 8 -27.72 -53.47 15.28
C SER A 8 -27.12 -53.80 13.89
N ARG A 9 -25.80 -54.00 13.65
CA ARG A 9 -24.55 -54.28 14.44
C ARG A 9 -23.32 -53.95 13.52
N LEU A 10 -22.01 -53.89 13.87
CA LEU A 10 -21.21 -53.86 15.13
C LEU A 10 -19.68 -53.67 14.84
N MET A 11 -18.97 -52.73 15.51
CA MET A 11 -17.48 -52.63 15.62
C MET A 11 -16.66 -52.41 14.31
N TRP A 12 -15.40 -51.97 14.29
CA TRP A 12 -14.34 -51.84 15.34
C TRP A 12 -13.71 -50.44 15.42
N LEU A 13 -12.92 -50.22 16.48
CA LEU A 13 -12.14 -49.00 16.77
C LEU A 13 -10.64 -49.35 16.91
N VAL A 14 -9.76 -48.57 16.27
CA VAL A 14 -8.31 -48.53 16.57
C VAL A 14 -7.86 -47.07 16.51
N LEU A 15 -7.13 -46.61 17.52
CA LEU A 15 -6.56 -45.25 17.56
C LEU A 15 -5.22 -45.21 16.83
N GLY A 16 -4.97 -44.10 16.12
CA GLY A 16 -3.64 -43.57 15.84
C GLY A 16 -3.61 -42.10 16.24
N ILE A 17 -2.81 -41.74 17.23
CA ILE A 17 -2.67 -40.35 17.70
C ILE A 17 -1.46 -39.71 17.02
N GLY A 18 -1.64 -38.54 16.43
CA GLY A 18 -0.56 -37.66 15.96
C GLY A 18 -1.04 -36.21 15.94
N LEU A 19 -0.52 -35.38 16.85
CA LEU A 19 -0.77 -33.94 16.84
C LEU A 19 0.24 -33.25 15.91
N THR A 20 -0.24 -32.34 15.06
CA THR A 20 0.48 -31.11 14.71
C THR A 20 -0.49 -30.01 14.28
N ALA A 21 -0.13 -28.76 14.60
CA ALA A 21 -0.69 -27.47 14.21
C ALA A 21 -1.98 -27.42 13.36
N ALA A 22 -3.04 -26.83 13.93
CA ALA A 22 -4.16 -26.33 13.14
C ALA A 22 -3.79 -25.00 12.46
N VAL A 23 -3.71 -24.99 11.13
CA VAL A 23 -3.68 -23.75 10.33
C VAL A 23 -5.11 -23.49 9.86
N MET A 24 -5.87 -22.67 10.60
CA MET A 24 -7.16 -22.15 10.13
C MET A 24 -6.94 -21.00 9.14
N GLY A 25 -6.37 -21.34 7.98
CA GLY A 25 -6.42 -20.50 6.79
C GLY A 25 -7.87 -20.43 6.32
N SER A 26 -8.56 -19.36 6.71
CA SER A 26 -9.93 -19.10 6.24
C SER A 26 -9.84 -18.62 4.80
N VAL A 27 -9.86 -19.56 3.85
CA VAL A 27 -9.96 -19.26 2.42
C VAL A 27 -11.29 -18.54 2.19
N TRP A 28 -11.23 -17.21 2.07
CA TRP A 28 -12.37 -16.43 1.62
C TRP A 28 -12.68 -16.83 0.18
N ALA A 29 -13.97 -16.92 -0.13
CA ALA A 29 -14.42 -17.60 -1.33
C ALA A 29 -13.86 -16.93 -2.60
N ALA A 30 -13.20 -17.73 -3.44
CA ALA A 30 -12.90 -17.37 -4.81
C ALA A 30 -14.19 -16.88 -5.51
N THR A 31 -14.03 -15.97 -6.47
CA THR A 31 -15.12 -15.35 -7.23
C THR A 31 -15.83 -16.37 -8.12
N SER A 32 -16.73 -17.14 -7.53
CA SER A 32 -17.65 -18.02 -8.25
C SER A 32 -18.70 -17.20 -8.98
N GLY A 33 -18.36 -16.72 -10.18
CA GLY A 33 -19.38 -16.47 -11.20
C GLY A 33 -20.08 -17.80 -11.49
N GLU A 34 -21.37 -17.89 -11.19
CA GLU A 34 -22.13 -19.13 -11.41
C GLU A 34 -22.34 -19.34 -12.92
N VAL A 35 -21.61 -20.30 -13.48
CA VAL A 35 -21.67 -20.63 -14.90
C VAL A 35 -22.94 -21.45 -15.17
N GLU A 36 -24.05 -20.75 -15.39
CA GLU A 36 -25.31 -21.39 -15.77
C GLU A 36 -25.17 -22.12 -17.12
N VAL A 37 -25.44 -23.43 -17.11
CA VAL A 37 -25.37 -24.31 -18.28
C VAL A 37 -26.63 -25.18 -18.37
N ARG A 38 -27.11 -25.44 -19.59
CA ARG A 38 -28.24 -26.35 -19.83
C ARG A 38 -27.97 -27.36 -20.93
N VAL A 39 -28.43 -28.59 -20.71
CA VAL A 39 -28.43 -29.64 -21.74
C VAL A 39 -29.73 -29.53 -22.55
N ASN A 40 -29.58 -29.26 -23.85
CA ASN A 40 -30.62 -29.40 -24.85
C ASN A 40 -30.64 -30.85 -25.35
N ALA A 41 -31.82 -31.38 -25.67
CA ALA A 41 -31.98 -32.66 -26.38
C ALA A 41 -33.04 -32.52 -27.47
N ARG A 42 -32.85 -33.20 -28.61
CA ARG A 42 -33.87 -33.35 -29.66
C ARG A 42 -33.91 -34.77 -30.21
N HIS A 43 -35.11 -35.27 -30.48
CA HIS A 43 -35.33 -36.54 -31.17
C HIS A 43 -35.21 -36.33 -32.69
N LEU A 44 -34.63 -37.29 -33.40
CA LEU A 44 -34.43 -37.28 -34.86
C LEU A 44 -35.39 -38.24 -35.57
N GLU A 45 -35.53 -38.09 -36.89
CA GLU A 45 -36.40 -38.95 -37.71
C GLU A 45 -35.92 -40.42 -37.75
N ASP A 46 -34.63 -40.66 -37.51
CA ASP A 46 -34.02 -42.00 -37.42
C ASP A 46 -34.10 -42.65 -36.03
N GLY A 47 -34.84 -42.03 -35.10
CA GLY A 47 -35.04 -42.54 -33.73
C GLY A 47 -33.91 -42.22 -32.75
N ARG A 48 -32.82 -41.59 -33.18
CA ARG A 48 -31.76 -41.15 -32.26
C ARG A 48 -32.15 -39.88 -31.51
N VAL A 49 -31.53 -39.66 -30.35
CA VAL A 49 -31.58 -38.37 -29.64
C VAL A 49 -30.23 -37.67 -29.78
N GLU A 50 -30.23 -36.44 -30.27
CA GLU A 50 -29.05 -35.56 -30.30
C GLU A 50 -29.08 -34.63 -29.08
N VAL A 51 -27.96 -34.54 -28.36
CA VAL A 51 -27.75 -33.60 -27.25
C VAL A 51 -26.81 -32.45 -27.61
N ALA A 52 -26.98 -31.30 -26.96
CA ALA A 52 -26.12 -30.14 -27.07
C ALA A 52 -26.10 -29.37 -25.73
N VAL A 53 -25.05 -28.61 -25.46
CA VAL A 53 -24.95 -27.72 -24.30
C VAL A 53 -25.22 -26.27 -24.74
N GLN A 54 -25.76 -25.45 -23.86
CA GLN A 54 -25.73 -23.97 -23.96
C GLN A 54 -25.29 -23.38 -22.62
N GLN A 55 -24.52 -22.31 -22.70
CA GLN A 55 -24.14 -21.43 -21.58
C GLN A 55 -25.13 -20.26 -21.50
N HIS A 56 -25.31 -19.68 -20.32
CA HIS A 56 -25.97 -18.38 -20.18
C HIS A 56 -24.94 -17.28 -20.45
N GLU A 57 -25.29 -16.35 -21.34
CA GLU A 57 -24.41 -15.30 -21.86
C GLU A 57 -25.19 -13.97 -21.81
N GLY A 58 -24.71 -13.02 -21.00
CA GLY A 58 -25.40 -11.73 -20.81
C GLY A 58 -26.84 -11.91 -20.30
N ASP A 59 -27.80 -11.42 -21.07
CA ASP A 59 -29.24 -11.47 -20.79
C ASP A 59 -29.97 -12.71 -21.37
N GLY A 60 -29.23 -13.67 -21.95
CA GLY A 60 -29.84 -14.82 -22.63
C GLY A 60 -28.99 -16.09 -22.68
N TRP A 61 -29.37 -16.99 -23.58
CA TRP A 61 -28.69 -18.28 -23.77
C TRP A 61 -27.94 -18.30 -25.09
N GLY A 62 -26.63 -18.53 -24.99
CA GLY A 62 -25.70 -18.59 -26.12
C GLY A 62 -25.91 -19.77 -27.06
N ASP A 63 -24.99 -19.96 -28.00
CA ASP A 63 -25.19 -20.91 -29.10
C ASP A 63 -25.09 -22.39 -28.66
N ARG A 64 -25.68 -23.30 -29.45
CA ARG A 64 -25.73 -24.73 -29.10
C ARG A 64 -24.40 -25.43 -29.38
N LEU A 65 -23.53 -25.48 -28.38
CA LEU A 65 -22.31 -26.27 -28.36
C LEU A 65 -22.63 -27.77 -28.55
N ARG A 66 -22.13 -28.36 -29.64
CA ARG A 66 -22.41 -29.75 -30.04
C ARG A 66 -21.18 -30.63 -29.82
N PRO A 67 -21.14 -31.51 -28.80
CA PRO A 67 -20.06 -32.50 -28.68
C PRO A 67 -19.99 -33.41 -29.91
N ASP A 68 -18.83 -33.96 -30.27
CA ASP A 68 -18.72 -34.87 -31.41
C ASP A 68 -19.51 -36.16 -31.19
N SER A 69 -19.29 -36.80 -30.04
CA SER A 69 -20.13 -37.90 -29.57
C SER A 69 -21.35 -37.32 -28.88
N ARG A 70 -22.43 -37.04 -29.63
CA ARG A 70 -23.66 -36.40 -29.14
C ARG A 70 -24.96 -37.15 -29.40
N PHE A 71 -24.89 -38.40 -29.84
CA PHE A 71 -26.07 -39.18 -30.23
C PHE A 71 -26.31 -40.37 -29.29
N VAL A 72 -27.47 -40.38 -28.63
CA VAL A 72 -28.01 -41.58 -27.99
C VAL A 72 -28.70 -42.43 -29.08
N PRO A 73 -28.36 -43.72 -29.24
CA PRO A 73 -28.89 -44.54 -30.33
C PRO A 73 -30.38 -44.90 -30.10
N ALA A 74 -31.13 -45.13 -31.18
CA ALA A 74 -32.54 -45.52 -31.13
C ALA A 74 -32.80 -46.83 -30.37
N GLY A 75 -31.78 -47.70 -30.25
CA GLY A 75 -31.80 -48.94 -29.47
C GLY A 75 -31.19 -48.81 -28.07
N ALA A 76 -31.13 -47.60 -27.49
CA ALA A 76 -30.57 -47.37 -26.16
C ALA A 76 -31.31 -48.17 -25.07
N GLN A 77 -30.55 -48.72 -24.12
CA GLN A 77 -31.09 -49.53 -23.03
C GLN A 77 -31.60 -48.66 -21.89
N ALA A 78 -32.80 -48.96 -21.39
CA ALA A 78 -33.33 -48.33 -20.18
C ALA A 78 -32.40 -48.61 -18.98
N ASN A 79 -32.19 -47.59 -18.14
CA ASN A 79 -31.26 -47.59 -17.00
C ASN A 79 -29.77 -47.77 -17.35
N HIS A 80 -29.37 -47.53 -18.60
CA HIS A 80 -27.97 -47.46 -19.01
C HIS A 80 -27.51 -46.00 -19.15
N TRP A 81 -26.30 -45.68 -18.70
CA TRP A 81 -25.72 -44.35 -18.84
C TRP A 81 -25.07 -44.17 -20.21
N TYR A 82 -25.43 -43.10 -20.91
CA TYR A 82 -24.81 -42.68 -22.16
C TYR A 82 -24.18 -41.31 -21.95
N SER A 83 -22.86 -41.22 -22.12
CA SER A 83 -22.10 -39.96 -22.01
C SER A 83 -21.84 -39.38 -23.39
N SER A 84 -21.83 -38.04 -23.48
CA SER A 84 -21.26 -37.36 -24.65
C SER A 84 -19.74 -37.37 -24.61
N SER A 85 -19.09 -36.89 -25.67
CA SER A 85 -17.72 -36.35 -25.52
C SER A 85 -17.77 -35.10 -24.63
N ALA A 86 -16.61 -34.68 -24.12
CA ALA A 86 -16.48 -33.40 -23.43
C ALA A 86 -16.82 -32.24 -24.38
N VAL A 87 -17.19 -31.11 -23.78
CA VAL A 87 -17.36 -29.80 -24.41
C VAL A 87 -16.56 -28.83 -23.55
N ALA A 88 -15.65 -28.07 -24.17
CA ALA A 88 -15.03 -26.94 -23.49
C ALA A 88 -16.05 -25.81 -23.37
N ILE A 89 -16.08 -25.15 -22.21
CA ILE A 89 -16.95 -24.02 -21.91
C ILE A 89 -16.01 -22.91 -21.48
N GLU A 90 -15.97 -21.83 -22.26
CA GLU A 90 -15.13 -20.68 -21.95
C GLU A 90 -15.83 -19.86 -20.86
N VAL A 91 -15.29 -19.95 -19.65
CA VAL A 91 -15.65 -19.07 -18.55
C VAL A 91 -14.76 -17.84 -18.68
N PRO A 92 -15.32 -16.63 -18.85
CA PRO A 92 -14.53 -15.42 -18.76
C PRO A 92 -13.88 -15.35 -17.38
N VAL A 93 -12.56 -15.53 -17.34
CA VAL A 93 -11.75 -15.06 -16.21
C VAL A 93 -11.76 -13.53 -16.34
N PRO A 94 -12.23 -12.77 -15.32
CA PRO A 94 -12.08 -11.32 -15.35
C PRO A 94 -10.60 -10.97 -15.49
N GLU A 95 -10.29 -9.96 -16.31
CA GLU A 95 -8.96 -9.36 -16.26
C GLU A 95 -8.75 -8.73 -14.87
N ASP A 96 -7.54 -8.83 -14.33
CA ASP A 96 -7.24 -8.34 -12.98
C ASP A 96 -7.50 -6.83 -12.88
N GLU A 97 -8.12 -6.38 -11.79
CA GLU A 97 -8.39 -4.96 -11.60
C GLU A 97 -7.09 -4.18 -11.39
N LEU A 98 -6.83 -3.19 -12.23
CA LEU A 98 -5.66 -2.33 -12.08
C LEU A 98 -5.85 -1.33 -10.92
N PHE A 99 -5.03 -1.48 -9.88
CA PHE A 99 -4.90 -0.52 -8.79
C PHE A 99 -3.61 0.28 -8.99
N CYS A 100 -3.72 1.59 -9.26
CA CYS A 100 -2.57 2.42 -9.61
C CYS A 100 -2.19 3.38 -8.46
N LEU A 101 -0.96 3.29 -7.94
CA LEU A 101 -0.41 4.25 -6.98
C LEU A 101 0.53 5.22 -7.67
N VAL A 102 0.35 6.53 -7.47
CA VAL A 102 1.24 7.56 -8.04
C VAL A 102 1.85 8.43 -6.95
N THR A 103 3.17 8.42 -6.83
CA THR A 103 3.89 9.17 -5.79
C THR A 103 4.69 10.36 -6.35
N HIS A 104 5.03 11.33 -5.50
CA HIS A 104 5.92 12.46 -5.83
C HIS A 104 7.42 12.12 -5.75
N ALA A 105 7.80 10.83 -5.74
CA ALA A 105 9.19 10.40 -5.52
C ALA A 105 10.19 11.11 -6.44
N GLN A 106 11.23 11.67 -5.83
CA GLN A 106 12.36 12.25 -6.55
C GLN A 106 13.42 11.18 -6.86
N PRO A 107 14.20 11.31 -7.95
CA PRO A 107 15.35 10.46 -8.20
C PRO A 107 16.35 10.57 -7.03
N GLY A 108 16.65 9.44 -6.39
CA GLY A 108 17.52 9.37 -5.22
C GLY A 108 16.80 8.97 -3.92
N ASP A 109 15.49 9.22 -3.77
CA ASP A 109 14.73 8.91 -2.55
C ASP A 109 14.28 7.44 -2.47
N ASP A 110 15.19 6.52 -2.81
CA ASP A 110 14.93 5.08 -2.83
C ASP A 110 14.65 4.52 -1.42
N GLY A 111 15.19 5.17 -0.38
CA GLY A 111 14.97 4.80 1.03
C GLY A 111 13.50 4.88 1.45
N PHE A 112 12.80 5.93 1.03
CA PHE A 112 11.39 6.13 1.35
C PHE A 112 10.47 5.41 0.35
N TRP A 113 10.60 5.72 -0.93
CA TRP A 113 9.62 5.30 -1.94
C TRP A 113 9.87 3.89 -2.45
N THR A 114 11.07 3.60 -2.95
CA THR A 114 11.37 2.31 -3.60
C THR A 114 11.41 1.17 -2.56
N TYR A 115 12.24 1.29 -1.53
CA TYR A 115 12.54 0.19 -0.60
C TYR A 115 11.53 0.00 0.54
N LYS A 116 10.72 1.01 0.88
CA LYS A 116 9.67 0.91 1.92
C LYS A 116 8.24 0.96 1.33
N PHE A 117 7.89 1.98 0.55
CA PHE A 117 6.52 2.16 0.05
C PHE A 117 6.18 1.17 -1.09
N GLU A 118 6.89 1.24 -2.22
CA GLU A 118 6.66 0.39 -3.41
C GLU A 118 6.90 -1.09 -3.07
N ALA A 119 7.97 -1.41 -2.35
CA ALA A 119 8.24 -2.79 -1.91
C ALA A 119 7.10 -3.40 -1.08
N MET A 120 6.30 -2.59 -0.36
CA MET A 120 5.08 -3.07 0.30
C MET A 120 3.87 -3.11 -0.63
N ALA A 121 3.78 -2.22 -1.62
CA ALA A 121 2.73 -2.25 -2.64
C ALA A 121 2.78 -3.57 -3.46
N HIS A 122 3.97 -3.92 -3.99
CA HIS A 122 4.19 -5.22 -4.67
C HIS A 122 4.01 -6.42 -3.72
N ARG A 123 4.25 -6.25 -2.42
CA ARG A 123 4.00 -7.32 -1.44
C ARG A 123 2.52 -7.49 -1.12
N TRP A 124 1.74 -6.41 -1.18
CA TRP A 124 0.29 -6.44 -1.01
C TRP A 124 -0.37 -7.14 -2.20
N ASP A 125 0.07 -6.82 -3.42
CA ASP A 125 -0.34 -7.42 -4.69
C ASP A 125 -0.33 -8.96 -4.66
N VAL A 126 0.82 -9.55 -4.27
CA VAL A 126 1.07 -10.99 -4.12
C VAL A 126 0.12 -11.73 -3.15
N TYR A 127 -0.72 -11.01 -2.39
CA TYR A 127 -1.72 -11.60 -1.48
C TYR A 127 -3.18 -11.26 -1.84
N HIS A 128 -3.46 -10.62 -2.99
CA HIS A 128 -4.80 -10.18 -3.38
C HIS A 128 -5.18 -10.57 -4.82
N ASP A 129 -5.32 -11.87 -5.09
CA ASP A 129 -5.81 -12.46 -6.34
C ASP A 129 -6.94 -11.63 -7.01
N GLY A 130 -6.85 -11.43 -8.33
CA GLY A 130 -7.82 -10.66 -9.08
C GLY A 130 -7.56 -9.14 -9.12
N ILE A 131 -6.38 -8.69 -8.67
CA ILE A 131 -5.92 -7.29 -8.69
C ILE A 131 -4.48 -7.29 -9.21
N THR A 132 -4.11 -6.27 -9.98
CA THR A 132 -2.71 -5.95 -10.30
C THR A 132 -2.40 -4.55 -9.77
N VAL A 133 -1.39 -4.42 -8.93
CA VAL A 133 -0.89 -3.14 -8.42
C VAL A 133 0.20 -2.60 -9.33
N GLN A 134 0.00 -1.38 -9.84
CA GLN A 134 1.04 -0.61 -10.51
C GLN A 134 1.46 0.56 -9.62
N VAL A 135 2.77 0.83 -9.56
CA VAL A 135 3.32 2.04 -8.94
C VAL A 135 3.96 2.90 -10.03
N LYS A 136 3.67 4.20 -10.03
CA LYS A 136 4.29 5.22 -10.89
C LYS A 136 4.84 6.35 -10.02
N HIS A 137 5.83 7.08 -10.55
CA HIS A 137 6.47 8.20 -9.84
C HIS A 137 6.48 9.46 -10.71
N GLY A 138 6.16 10.61 -10.10
CA GLY A 138 6.20 11.92 -10.73
C GLY A 138 7.03 12.90 -9.91
N ALA A 139 8.32 13.01 -10.22
CA ALA A 139 9.27 13.91 -9.54
C ALA A 139 8.98 15.41 -9.68
N THR A 140 7.89 15.78 -10.38
CA THR A 140 7.26 17.10 -10.30
C THR A 140 5.74 16.91 -10.28
N PRO A 141 4.95 17.84 -9.70
CA PRO A 141 3.49 17.75 -9.69
C PRO A 141 2.85 17.64 -11.08
N GLN A 142 3.51 18.22 -12.10
CA GLN A 142 3.09 18.14 -13.50
C GLN A 142 3.25 16.71 -14.03
N ILE A 143 4.42 16.09 -13.85
CA ILE A 143 4.65 14.68 -14.24
C ILE A 143 3.76 13.75 -13.39
N GLN A 144 3.52 14.07 -12.12
CA GLN A 144 2.64 13.28 -11.27
C GLN A 144 1.17 13.32 -11.77
N ALA A 145 0.69 14.46 -12.27
CA ALA A 145 -0.61 14.55 -12.94
C ALA A 145 -0.65 13.76 -14.26
N GLU A 146 0.43 13.77 -15.05
CA GLU A 146 0.57 12.95 -16.27
C GLU A 146 0.57 11.44 -15.96
N MET A 147 1.25 11.01 -14.88
CA MET A 147 1.23 9.62 -14.41
C MET A 147 -0.15 9.21 -13.87
N LEU A 148 -0.87 10.11 -13.20
CA LEU A 148 -2.26 9.88 -12.80
C LEU A 148 -3.16 9.71 -14.03
N GLN A 149 -3.04 10.57 -15.04
CA GLN A 149 -3.81 10.42 -16.28
C GLN A 149 -3.48 9.09 -16.96
N GLN A 150 -2.20 8.69 -16.99
CA GLN A 150 -1.82 7.39 -17.53
C GLN A 150 -2.45 6.23 -16.76
N CYS A 151 -2.61 6.29 -15.43
CA CYS A 151 -3.37 5.28 -14.69
C CYS A 151 -4.82 5.15 -15.19
N LEU A 152 -5.48 6.27 -15.53
CA LEU A 152 -6.85 6.26 -16.05
C LEU A 152 -6.90 5.69 -17.48
N ASP A 153 -5.93 6.07 -18.32
CA ASP A 153 -5.79 5.59 -19.70
C ASP A 153 -5.41 4.10 -19.75
N ASP A 154 -4.61 3.62 -18.79
CA ASP A 154 -4.25 2.20 -18.57
C ASP A 154 -5.42 1.39 -17.96
N GLY A 155 -6.54 2.03 -17.58
CA GLY A 155 -7.78 1.36 -17.14
C GLY A 155 -7.95 1.12 -15.64
N ALA A 156 -7.30 1.89 -14.77
CA ALA A 156 -7.34 1.68 -13.32
C ALA A 156 -8.75 1.81 -12.70
N THR A 157 -9.20 0.81 -11.93
CA THR A 157 -10.48 0.85 -11.20
C THR A 157 -10.36 1.60 -9.86
N ALA A 158 -9.14 1.68 -9.32
CA ALA A 158 -8.80 2.53 -8.18
C ALA A 158 -7.44 3.21 -8.38
N VAL A 159 -7.35 4.46 -7.95
CA VAL A 159 -6.14 5.29 -8.01
C VAL A 159 -5.80 5.84 -6.63
N GLY A 160 -4.55 5.62 -6.20
CA GLY A 160 -3.96 6.23 -5.02
C GLY A 160 -2.97 7.34 -5.41
N SER A 161 -2.96 8.47 -4.71
CA SER A 161 -1.95 9.53 -4.95
C SER A 161 -1.38 10.15 -3.67
N SER A 162 -0.07 10.46 -3.65
CA SER A 162 0.46 11.35 -2.62
C SER A 162 0.24 12.82 -2.96
N LEU A 163 -0.28 13.60 -2.02
CA LEU A 163 -0.82 14.94 -2.32
C LEU A 163 0.10 16.05 -1.77
N ALA A 164 1.37 16.08 -2.23
CA ALA A 164 2.38 17.06 -1.82
C ALA A 164 2.09 18.47 -2.35
N ASP A 165 1.79 18.61 -3.65
CA ASP A 165 1.27 19.83 -4.27
C ASP A 165 -0.16 19.54 -4.76
N PRO A 166 -1.22 19.94 -4.03
CA PRO A 166 -2.59 19.55 -4.35
C PRO A 166 -3.17 20.19 -5.62
N GLU A 167 -2.69 21.36 -6.03
CA GLU A 167 -3.30 22.16 -7.11
C GLU A 167 -3.16 21.47 -8.48
N PRO A 168 -1.96 21.02 -8.93
CA PRO A 168 -1.80 20.39 -10.25
C PRO A 168 -2.47 19.02 -10.40
N LEU A 169 -2.70 18.30 -9.30
CA LEU A 169 -3.34 16.97 -9.32
C LEU A 169 -4.87 17.05 -9.30
N ARG A 170 -5.42 18.23 -9.00
CA ARG A 170 -6.84 18.45 -8.74
C ARG A 170 -7.76 17.92 -9.84
N ASP A 171 -7.54 18.36 -11.07
CA ASP A 171 -8.50 18.13 -12.16
C ASP A 171 -8.50 16.68 -12.63
N VAL A 172 -7.33 16.00 -12.65
CA VAL A 172 -7.24 14.58 -12.99
C VAL A 172 -7.82 13.68 -11.91
N LEU A 173 -7.63 14.00 -10.62
CA LEU A 173 -8.25 13.26 -9.51
C LEU A 173 -9.78 13.44 -9.48
N LEU A 174 -10.29 14.65 -9.73
CA LEU A 174 -11.74 14.88 -9.86
C LEU A 174 -12.33 14.18 -11.09
N SER A 175 -11.63 14.16 -12.23
CA SER A 175 -12.03 13.42 -13.43
C SER A 175 -12.11 11.90 -13.19
N ALA A 176 -11.22 11.35 -12.34
CA ALA A 176 -11.31 9.96 -11.91
C ALA A 176 -12.57 9.70 -11.07
N VAL A 177 -12.89 10.58 -10.11
CA VAL A 177 -14.12 10.47 -9.29
C VAL A 177 -15.38 10.59 -10.15
N ASP A 178 -15.42 11.51 -11.11
CA ASP A 178 -16.55 11.67 -12.05
C ASP A 178 -16.71 10.45 -12.99
N ALA A 179 -15.62 9.72 -13.27
CA ALA A 179 -15.65 8.43 -13.96
C ALA A 179 -16.03 7.23 -13.06
N GLY A 180 -16.23 7.45 -11.76
CA GLY A 180 -16.55 6.41 -10.77
C GLY A 180 -15.34 5.61 -10.26
N ILE A 181 -14.12 6.04 -10.59
CA ILE A 181 -12.87 5.39 -10.16
C ILE A 181 -12.61 5.74 -8.69
N THR A 182 -12.21 4.75 -7.90
CA THR A 182 -11.97 4.94 -6.45
C THR A 182 -10.70 5.74 -6.22
N VAL A 183 -10.83 6.98 -5.74
CA VAL A 183 -9.67 7.82 -5.36
C VAL A 183 -9.38 7.75 -3.86
N VAL A 184 -8.12 7.42 -3.56
CA VAL A 184 -7.49 7.46 -2.22
C VAL A 184 -6.25 8.34 -2.28
N THR A 185 -5.87 8.94 -1.16
CA THR A 185 -4.67 9.78 -1.04
C THR A 185 -3.81 9.37 0.15
N PHE A 186 -2.50 9.66 0.10
CA PHE A 186 -1.58 9.27 1.16
C PHE A 186 -0.42 10.26 1.36
N ASN A 187 0.39 10.01 2.40
CA ASN A 187 1.61 10.74 2.75
C ASN A 187 1.37 12.22 3.19
N SER A 188 1.20 13.12 2.22
CA SER A 188 1.09 14.58 2.42
C SER A 188 -0.26 15.08 1.89
N GLY A 189 -0.73 16.25 2.34
CA GLY A 189 -2.02 16.83 1.92
C GLY A 189 -3.23 16.35 2.74
N LEU A 190 -3.03 16.16 4.05
CA LEU A 190 -4.06 15.71 4.99
C LEU A 190 -5.27 16.67 5.11
N GLN A 191 -5.08 17.98 4.86
CA GLN A 191 -6.19 18.94 4.82
C GLN A 191 -6.90 18.95 3.46
N ASP A 192 -6.17 18.72 2.38
CA ASP A 192 -6.60 18.99 1.01
C ASP A 192 -7.31 17.83 0.29
N TYR A 193 -7.16 16.59 0.79
CA TYR A 193 -7.66 15.39 0.07
C TYR A 193 -9.13 15.45 -0.33
N LYS A 194 -10.00 15.99 0.54
CA LYS A 194 -11.43 16.15 0.25
C LYS A 194 -11.68 17.12 -0.90
N SER A 195 -10.79 18.10 -1.09
CA SER A 195 -10.91 19.08 -2.17
C SER A 195 -10.67 18.44 -3.55
N VAL A 196 -9.85 17.38 -3.62
CA VAL A 196 -9.55 16.62 -4.85
C VAL A 196 -10.42 15.35 -4.99
N GLY A 197 -11.54 15.27 -4.27
CA GLY A 197 -12.52 14.18 -4.36
C GLY A 197 -12.11 12.87 -3.68
N SER A 198 -10.93 12.80 -3.06
CA SER A 198 -10.44 11.59 -2.38
C SER A 198 -11.36 11.17 -1.23
N SER A 199 -11.78 9.90 -1.25
CA SER A 199 -12.68 9.37 -0.22
C SER A 199 -11.99 9.06 1.10
N ARG A 200 -10.64 8.98 1.12
CA ARG A 200 -9.85 8.68 2.32
C ARG A 200 -8.40 9.12 2.17
N HIS A 201 -7.83 9.64 3.26
CA HIS A 201 -6.41 9.95 3.37
C HIS A 201 -5.66 8.94 4.26
N VAL A 202 -4.39 8.65 3.98
CA VAL A 202 -3.55 7.69 4.73
C VAL A 202 -2.15 8.27 4.97
N SER A 203 -1.89 8.78 6.17
CA SER A 203 -0.67 9.52 6.51
C SER A 203 -0.37 9.45 8.00
N VAL A 204 0.75 10.03 8.44
CA VAL A 204 0.83 10.57 9.81
C VAL A 204 0.10 11.92 9.90
N ASN A 205 -0.09 12.47 11.11
CA ASN A 205 -0.57 13.84 11.27
C ASN A 205 0.65 14.76 11.34
N GLU A 206 0.97 15.47 10.25
CA GLU A 206 2.24 16.19 10.14
C GLU A 206 2.38 17.37 11.12
N PRO A 207 1.37 18.25 11.34
CA PRO A 207 1.46 19.29 12.37
C PRO A 207 1.58 18.74 13.80
N GLU A 208 0.88 17.64 14.13
CA GLU A 208 1.02 16.99 15.43
C GLU A 208 2.40 16.30 15.59
N THR A 209 2.93 15.73 14.52
CA THR A 209 4.25 15.06 14.54
C THR A 209 5.36 16.09 14.69
N GLY A 210 5.29 17.22 13.96
CA GLY A 210 6.18 18.37 14.17
C GLY A 210 6.12 18.89 15.62
N ARG A 211 4.91 19.04 16.18
CA ARG A 211 4.70 19.49 17.57
C ARG A 211 5.32 18.55 18.59
N GLN A 212 5.23 17.24 18.37
CA GLN A 212 5.90 16.22 19.19
C GLN A 212 7.43 16.25 19.05
N VAL A 213 7.97 16.47 17.84
CA VAL A 213 9.41 16.67 17.63
C VAL A 213 9.91 17.92 18.37
N GLY A 214 9.19 19.04 18.29
CA GLY A 214 9.55 20.28 18.99
C GLY A 214 9.57 20.12 20.51
N ALA A 215 8.55 19.46 21.07
CA ALA A 215 8.51 19.13 22.49
C ALA A 215 9.65 18.17 22.90
N LEU A 216 10.00 17.19 22.06
CA LEU A 216 11.10 16.28 22.32
C LEU A 216 12.47 16.97 22.25
N LEU A 217 12.69 17.94 21.35
CA LEU A 217 13.91 18.75 21.36
C LEU A 217 14.08 19.53 22.67
N VAL A 218 12.99 20.06 23.24
CA VAL A 218 12.97 20.71 24.56
C VAL A 218 13.32 19.71 25.66
N GLU A 219 12.75 18.50 25.63
CA GLU A 219 13.06 17.41 26.58
C GLU A 219 14.54 16.98 26.50
N ARG A 220 15.12 16.90 25.29
CA ARG A 220 16.54 16.61 25.08
C ARG A 220 17.47 17.79 25.38
N GLY A 221 16.94 18.94 25.81
CA GLY A 221 17.74 20.10 26.23
C GLY A 221 18.38 20.89 25.08
N VAL A 222 17.82 20.82 23.87
CA VAL A 222 18.23 21.69 22.75
C VAL A 222 17.82 23.14 23.08
N THR A 223 18.72 24.09 22.83
CA THR A 223 18.55 25.51 23.19
C THR A 223 19.09 26.42 22.10
N GLY A 224 18.50 27.61 21.95
CA GLY A 224 18.80 28.50 20.83
C GLY A 224 17.97 28.15 19.58
N ASN A 225 18.28 28.77 18.45
CA ASN A 225 17.51 28.57 17.22
C ASN A 225 17.74 27.17 16.64
N VAL A 226 16.73 26.63 15.96
CA VAL A 226 16.77 25.32 15.30
C VAL A 226 16.36 25.45 13.83
N ALA A 227 17.18 24.93 12.93
CA ALA A 227 16.90 24.90 11.50
C ALA A 227 15.92 23.76 11.15
N CYS A 228 14.83 24.04 10.44
CA CYS A 228 13.93 23.05 9.84
C CYS A 228 14.24 22.93 8.34
N VAL A 229 14.78 21.78 7.92
CA VAL A 229 15.35 21.61 6.57
C VAL A 229 14.39 20.86 5.65
N ILE A 230 13.81 21.62 4.73
CA ILE A 230 12.85 21.18 3.71
C ILE A 230 13.63 20.81 2.44
N HIS A 231 13.48 19.56 2.00
CA HIS A 231 14.25 19.00 0.88
C HIS A 231 13.46 18.93 -0.44
N GLU A 232 12.22 19.43 -0.44
CA GLU A 232 11.36 19.49 -1.62
C GLU A 232 10.68 20.85 -1.73
N ALA A 233 10.46 21.35 -2.95
CA ALA A 233 9.71 22.59 -3.17
C ALA A 233 8.22 22.29 -3.39
N ARG A 234 7.35 23.01 -2.67
CA ARG A 234 5.87 22.85 -2.69
C ARG A 234 5.38 21.48 -2.18
N ASN A 235 5.96 20.95 -1.10
CA ASN A 235 5.36 19.83 -0.39
C ASN A 235 4.69 20.33 0.91
N VAL A 236 3.36 20.43 0.90
CA VAL A 236 2.58 20.94 2.05
C VAL A 236 2.78 20.12 3.33
N GLY A 237 3.11 18.83 3.23
CA GLY A 237 3.41 17.99 4.40
C GLY A 237 4.71 18.39 5.10
N LEU A 238 5.70 18.90 4.35
CA LEU A 238 6.96 19.36 4.92
C LEU A 238 6.81 20.74 5.58
N ASP A 239 6.02 21.63 4.98
CA ASP A 239 5.62 22.90 5.61
C ASP A 239 4.83 22.63 6.90
N GLU A 240 3.83 21.72 6.87
CA GLU A 240 3.06 21.28 8.05
C GLU A 240 3.97 20.71 9.17
N ARG A 241 5.03 19.97 8.85
CA ARG A 241 6.03 19.50 9.82
C ARG A 241 6.76 20.66 10.49
N CYS A 242 7.20 21.66 9.72
CA CYS A 242 7.90 22.84 10.27
C CYS A 242 6.97 23.76 11.07
N ASP A 243 5.71 23.91 10.66
CA ASP A 243 4.68 24.64 11.43
C ASP A 243 4.44 23.99 12.80
N GLY A 244 4.25 22.66 12.82
CA GLY A 244 4.15 21.89 14.05
C GLY A 244 5.40 22.03 14.93
N LEU A 245 6.59 21.97 14.32
CA LEU A 245 7.87 22.14 15.01
C LEU A 245 7.98 23.52 15.68
N GLU A 246 7.52 24.58 15.02
CA GLU A 246 7.49 25.95 15.53
C GLU A 246 6.50 26.12 16.70
N GLU A 247 5.35 25.42 16.69
CA GLU A 247 4.46 25.37 17.85
C GLU A 247 5.02 24.56 19.03
N GLY A 248 5.76 23.48 18.75
CA GLY A 248 6.25 22.54 19.76
C GLY A 248 7.54 22.98 20.47
N TYR A 249 8.42 23.71 19.79
CA TYR A 249 9.74 24.07 20.29
C TYR A 249 9.73 25.40 21.04
N THR A 250 10.00 25.37 22.35
CA THR A 250 9.88 26.53 23.25
C THR A 250 11.21 27.07 23.81
N ASN A 251 12.36 26.50 23.39
CA ASN A 251 13.70 26.90 23.86
C ASN A 251 14.46 27.84 22.90
N GLY A 252 13.78 28.36 21.87
CA GLY A 252 14.33 29.25 20.84
C GLY A 252 13.30 29.51 19.74
N SER A 253 13.76 29.81 18.53
CA SER A 253 12.89 29.93 17.33
C SER A 253 13.24 28.88 16.27
N ILE A 254 12.29 28.57 15.40
CA ILE A 254 12.50 27.71 14.23
C ILE A 254 12.74 28.58 13.00
N GLU A 255 13.75 28.23 12.20
CA GLU A 255 14.01 28.87 10.91
C GLU A 255 13.90 27.82 9.79
N ARG A 256 13.03 28.06 8.80
CA ARG A 256 12.81 27.15 7.67
C ARG A 256 13.87 27.41 6.60
N PHE A 257 14.53 26.35 6.15
CA PHE A 257 15.49 26.39 5.05
C PHE A 257 15.13 25.38 3.97
N HIS A 258 15.36 25.74 2.70
CA HIS A 258 15.33 24.80 1.59
C HIS A 258 16.77 24.43 1.19
N VAL A 259 16.95 23.20 0.73
CA VAL A 259 18.23 22.66 0.21
C VAL A 259 18.00 22.04 -1.17
N ALA A 260 19.07 21.79 -1.93
CA ALA A 260 19.02 21.14 -3.24
C ALA A 260 18.25 19.80 -3.28
N GLY A 261 18.23 19.07 -2.16
CA GLY A 261 17.42 17.88 -1.94
C GLY A 261 18.15 16.57 -2.24
N VAL A 262 17.41 15.46 -2.09
CA VAL A 262 17.92 14.08 -2.20
C VAL A 262 18.53 13.75 -3.57
N GLY A 263 18.15 14.47 -4.62
CA GLY A 263 18.73 14.33 -5.96
C GLY A 263 20.14 14.91 -6.13
N ASP A 264 20.59 15.79 -5.22
CA ASP A 264 21.97 16.28 -5.16
C ASP A 264 22.42 16.47 -3.69
N ILE A 265 22.96 15.38 -3.13
CA ILE A 265 23.44 15.33 -1.75
C ILE A 265 24.69 16.20 -1.52
N GLU A 266 25.52 16.44 -2.54
CA GLU A 266 26.70 17.29 -2.38
C GLU A 266 26.32 18.77 -2.39
N ALA A 267 25.43 19.21 -3.29
CA ALA A 267 24.84 20.55 -3.22
C ALA A 267 24.05 20.75 -1.90
N THR A 268 23.31 19.74 -1.45
CA THR A 268 22.63 19.76 -0.14
C THR A 268 23.59 19.94 1.03
N LYS A 269 24.78 19.32 1.01
CA LYS A 269 25.82 19.53 2.04
C LYS A 269 26.38 20.95 2.00
N ASP A 270 26.63 21.51 0.82
CA ASP A 270 27.08 22.89 0.67
C ASP A 270 26.02 23.90 1.14
N ASP A 271 24.74 23.68 0.81
CA ASP A 271 23.60 24.47 1.32
C ASP A 271 23.52 24.39 2.85
N LEU A 272 23.50 23.19 3.43
CA LEU A 272 23.47 22.97 4.88
C LEU A 272 24.65 23.66 5.58
N LYS A 273 25.85 23.56 5.01
CA LYS A 273 27.06 24.17 5.57
C LYS A 273 27.02 25.70 5.52
N GLY A 274 26.47 26.28 4.44
CA GLY A 274 26.27 27.72 4.30
C GLY A 274 25.09 28.29 5.09
N GLN A 275 24.13 27.44 5.50
CA GLN A 275 22.97 27.81 6.31
C GLN A 275 23.24 27.68 7.81
N LEU A 276 23.96 26.64 8.24
CA LEU A 276 24.13 26.30 9.66
C LEU A 276 25.30 27.01 10.36
N LEU A 277 26.27 27.56 9.62
CA LEU A 277 27.55 28.06 10.14
C LEU A 277 27.84 29.51 9.68
N GLY A 278 28.56 30.27 10.53
CA GLY A 278 29.05 31.61 10.21
C GLY A 278 30.26 31.62 9.27
N GLU A 279 30.67 32.81 8.80
CA GLU A 279 31.91 33.00 8.01
C GLU A 279 33.19 32.60 8.77
N ASP A 280 33.12 32.57 10.10
CA ASP A 280 34.17 32.09 11.02
C ASP A 280 34.10 30.58 11.31
N GLY A 281 33.04 29.90 10.86
CA GLY A 281 32.78 28.48 11.09
C GLY A 281 32.04 28.16 12.39
N GLU A 282 31.64 29.17 13.18
CA GLU A 282 30.90 28.95 14.42
C GLU A 282 29.42 28.58 14.15
N PRO A 283 28.77 27.77 15.01
CA PRO A 283 27.36 27.39 14.84
C PRO A 283 26.41 28.59 14.94
N LEU A 284 25.54 28.76 13.94
CA LEU A 284 24.43 29.72 13.98
C LEU A 284 23.20 29.15 14.72
N PHE A 285 23.09 27.82 14.77
CA PHE A 285 21.94 27.08 15.32
C PHE A 285 22.37 26.13 16.44
N GLY A 286 21.53 25.98 17.46
CA GLY A 286 21.72 24.98 18.51
C GLY A 286 21.28 23.57 18.08
N GLY A 287 20.51 23.46 16.99
CA GLY A 287 20.12 22.18 16.42
C GLY A 287 19.58 22.29 14.99
N VAL A 288 19.40 21.13 14.37
CA VAL A 288 18.82 20.98 13.03
C VAL A 288 17.86 19.80 13.00
N VAL A 289 16.70 20.00 12.37
CA VAL A 289 15.69 18.98 12.07
C VAL A 289 15.62 18.82 10.57
N THR A 290 16.08 17.69 10.06
CA THR A 290 16.01 17.35 8.63
C THR A 290 14.77 16.51 8.35
N LEU A 291 14.05 16.79 7.26
CA LEU A 291 12.74 16.15 7.02
C LEU A 291 12.80 14.87 6.16
N ASN A 292 13.99 14.30 5.94
CA ASN A 292 14.26 13.02 5.28
C ASN A 292 15.61 12.47 5.81
N SER A 293 15.75 11.14 5.90
CA SER A 293 16.91 10.48 6.52
C SER A 293 18.24 10.75 5.84
N ASP A 294 18.26 10.92 4.52
CA ASP A 294 19.49 11.05 3.74
C ASP A 294 20.00 12.50 3.79
N ILE A 295 19.08 13.45 3.98
CA ILE A 295 19.37 14.82 4.41
C ILE A 295 19.90 14.83 5.86
N GLY A 296 19.41 13.92 6.71
CA GLY A 296 19.96 13.67 8.05
C GLY A 296 21.41 13.16 8.02
N SER A 297 21.73 12.22 7.13
CA SER A 297 23.11 11.81 6.82
C SER A 297 23.96 12.98 6.30
N ALA A 298 23.42 13.83 5.43
CA ALA A 298 24.12 15.02 4.93
C ALA A 298 24.45 16.03 6.06
N ALA A 299 23.50 16.31 6.95
CA ALA A 299 23.72 17.18 8.11
C ALA A 299 24.75 16.57 9.10
N LEU A 300 24.69 15.26 9.32
CA LEU A 300 25.68 14.53 10.12
C LEU A 300 27.09 14.60 9.51
N ALA A 301 27.20 14.49 8.18
CA ALA A 301 28.48 14.67 7.48
C ALA A 301 29.05 16.08 7.66
N VAL A 302 28.22 17.13 7.51
CA VAL A 302 28.63 18.54 7.74
C VAL A 302 29.09 18.76 9.18
N VAL A 303 28.36 18.26 10.17
CA VAL A 303 28.73 18.36 11.60
C VAL A 303 30.03 17.62 11.90
N ARG A 304 30.21 16.39 11.38
CA ARG A 304 31.45 15.61 11.53
C ARG A 304 32.67 16.24 10.84
N GLU A 305 32.48 16.89 9.68
CA GLU A 305 33.56 17.59 8.96
C GLU A 305 34.03 18.84 9.70
N THR A 306 33.10 19.60 10.27
CA THR A 306 33.35 20.93 10.83
C THR A 306 33.61 20.93 12.33
N GLY A 307 33.12 19.92 13.06
CA GLY A 307 33.19 19.85 14.52
C GLY A 307 32.20 20.78 15.24
N ALA A 308 31.21 21.32 14.52
CA ALA A 308 30.20 22.23 15.04
C ALA A 308 29.27 21.57 16.07
N ASP A 309 29.02 22.20 17.22
CA ASP A 309 28.17 21.63 18.29
C ASP A 309 26.65 21.80 18.03
N ILE A 310 26.18 21.30 16.89
CA ILE A 310 24.78 21.36 16.46
C ILE A 310 24.09 20.03 16.77
N LYS A 311 22.95 20.05 17.48
CA LYS A 311 22.20 18.82 17.78
C LYS A 311 21.29 18.42 16.63
N ILE A 312 21.49 17.22 16.08
CA ILE A 312 20.73 16.72 14.94
C ILE A 312 19.52 15.90 15.41
N ALA A 313 18.37 16.11 14.78
CA ALA A 313 17.28 15.15 14.68
C ALA A 313 16.85 15.04 13.21
N THR A 314 16.15 13.95 12.85
CA THR A 314 15.66 13.76 11.47
C THR A 314 14.32 13.04 11.42
N PHE A 315 13.60 13.17 10.32
CA PHE A 315 12.49 12.29 9.96
C PHE A 315 13.03 11.06 9.21
N ASP A 316 12.31 9.95 9.34
CA ASP A 316 12.61 8.65 8.73
C ASP A 316 13.96 8.04 9.16
N GLU A 317 14.29 6.85 8.62
CA GLU A 317 15.49 6.11 8.97
C GLU A 317 16.23 5.53 7.76
N ASN A 318 17.55 5.71 7.77
CA ASN A 318 18.49 4.91 6.99
C ASN A 318 19.46 4.18 7.97
N ARG A 319 20.37 3.36 7.45
CA ARG A 319 21.35 2.63 8.28
C ARG A 319 22.22 3.58 9.11
N GLU A 320 22.78 4.62 8.48
CA GLU A 320 23.72 5.54 9.13
C GLU A 320 23.03 6.35 10.22
N VAL A 321 21.81 6.85 9.98
CA VAL A 321 21.00 7.57 10.97
C VAL A 321 20.78 6.70 12.22
N LEU A 322 20.38 5.43 12.06
CA LEU A 322 20.23 4.52 13.21
C LEU A 322 21.57 4.21 13.89
N GLU A 323 22.67 4.09 13.12
CA GLU A 323 24.00 3.86 13.69
C GLU A 323 24.52 5.10 14.45
N ALA A 324 24.21 6.32 14.01
CA ALA A 324 24.52 7.59 14.65
C ALA A 324 23.64 7.87 15.89
N ILE A 325 22.36 7.48 15.87
CA ILE A 325 21.47 7.51 17.06
C ILE A 325 21.99 6.55 18.14
N LYS A 326 22.46 5.36 17.73
CA LYS A 326 23.10 4.37 18.62
C LYS A 326 24.42 4.88 19.22
N GLU A 327 25.11 5.80 18.55
CA GLU A 327 26.37 6.42 19.01
C GLU A 327 26.20 7.79 19.68
N GLY A 328 25.02 8.41 19.58
CA GLY A 328 24.66 9.66 20.25
C GLY A 328 24.97 10.93 19.44
N GLU A 329 25.37 10.80 18.17
CA GLU A 329 25.61 11.94 17.27
C GLU A 329 24.30 12.55 16.73
N ILE A 330 23.26 11.71 16.57
CA ILE A 330 21.88 12.15 16.28
C ILE A 330 21.03 11.86 17.54
N LEU A 331 20.20 12.81 17.96
CA LEU A 331 19.40 12.67 19.19
C LEU A 331 18.30 11.60 19.05
N PHE A 332 17.60 11.59 17.91
CA PHE A 332 16.51 10.68 17.57
C PHE A 332 16.16 10.82 16.08
N SER A 333 15.38 9.88 15.55
CA SER A 333 14.62 10.10 14.31
C SER A 333 13.18 9.62 14.39
N VAL A 334 12.33 10.11 13.48
CA VAL A 334 10.88 9.89 13.48
C VAL A 334 10.43 9.34 12.12
N ASP A 335 10.28 8.02 12.02
CA ASP A 335 9.80 7.36 10.80
C ASP A 335 8.29 7.47 10.63
N THR A 336 7.89 7.87 9.44
CA THR A 336 6.49 8.11 9.07
C THR A 336 5.82 6.88 8.44
N VAL A 337 6.47 5.72 8.54
CA VAL A 337 5.98 4.38 8.17
C VAL A 337 5.46 4.24 6.72
N PRO A 338 6.21 4.65 5.67
CA PRO A 338 5.81 4.50 4.26
C PRO A 338 5.27 3.13 3.86
N GLN A 339 5.85 2.04 4.37
CA GLN A 339 5.33 0.69 4.13
C GLN A 339 3.89 0.51 4.64
N TYR A 340 3.54 1.10 5.80
CA TYR A 340 2.17 1.07 6.29
C TYR A 340 1.27 2.06 5.54
N GLN A 341 1.80 3.20 5.06
CA GLN A 341 1.05 4.08 4.16
C GLN A 341 0.61 3.34 2.88
N ALA A 342 1.52 2.62 2.21
CA ALA A 342 1.20 1.80 1.03
C ALA A 342 0.16 0.71 1.35
N PHE A 343 0.38 -0.05 2.43
CA PHE A 343 -0.54 -1.12 2.85
C PHE A 343 -1.96 -0.59 3.14
N TYR A 344 -2.08 0.47 3.93
CA TYR A 344 -3.39 1.04 4.28
C TYR A 344 -4.03 1.84 3.14
N ALA A 345 -3.26 2.36 2.19
CA ALA A 345 -3.79 2.94 0.95
C ALA A 345 -4.44 1.86 0.07
N LEU A 346 -3.72 0.78 -0.27
CA LEU A 346 -4.25 -0.32 -1.08
C LEU A 346 -5.40 -1.05 -0.40
N SER A 347 -5.28 -1.37 0.89
CA SER A 347 -6.41 -1.94 1.66
C SER A 347 -7.60 -0.98 1.79
N SER A 348 -7.41 0.33 1.65
CA SER A 348 -8.52 1.29 1.55
C SER A 348 -9.14 1.33 0.16
N MET A 349 -8.33 1.30 -0.91
CA MET A 349 -8.80 1.18 -2.28
C MET A 349 -9.66 -0.08 -2.45
N LEU A 350 -9.18 -1.23 -1.93
CA LEU A 350 -9.92 -2.50 -1.91
C LEU A 350 -11.26 -2.41 -1.16
N GLN A 351 -11.27 -1.78 0.02
CA GLN A 351 -12.50 -1.58 0.80
C GLN A 351 -13.52 -0.72 0.05
N LEU A 352 -13.07 0.37 -0.56
CA LEU A 352 -13.91 1.36 -1.22
C LEU A 352 -14.42 0.87 -2.59
N ALA A 353 -13.56 0.26 -3.41
CA ALA A 353 -13.91 -0.21 -4.75
C ALA A 353 -14.70 -1.53 -4.75
N ARG A 354 -14.31 -2.51 -3.93
CA ARG A 354 -14.91 -3.86 -3.94
C ARG A 354 -15.78 -4.14 -2.72
N THR A 355 -15.23 -4.00 -1.51
CA THR A 355 -15.87 -4.57 -0.31
C THR A 355 -17.15 -3.85 0.10
N ILE A 356 -17.14 -2.51 0.13
CA ILE A 356 -18.28 -1.72 0.61
C ILE A 356 -19.44 -1.72 -0.38
N PRO A 357 -19.26 -1.52 -1.71
CA PRO A 357 -20.35 -1.65 -2.68
C PRO A 357 -21.08 -3.00 -2.59
N ARG A 358 -20.32 -4.11 -2.48
CA ARG A 358 -20.89 -5.45 -2.34
C ARG A 358 -21.64 -5.68 -1.02
N ILE A 359 -21.21 -5.03 0.07
CA ILE A 359 -21.95 -5.02 1.35
C ILE A 359 -23.26 -4.24 1.21
N LEU A 360 -23.22 -3.05 0.60
CA LEU A 360 -24.40 -2.20 0.40
C LEU A 360 -25.47 -2.89 -0.46
N GLU A 361 -25.05 -3.57 -1.53
CA GLU A 361 -25.91 -4.42 -2.37
C GLU A 361 -26.54 -5.56 -1.55
N LEU A 362 -25.71 -6.35 -0.85
CA LEU A 362 -26.14 -7.51 -0.08
C LEU A 362 -27.18 -7.15 1.00
N TYR A 363 -26.98 -6.03 1.69
CA TYR A 363 -27.87 -5.56 2.75
C TYR A 363 -28.97 -4.60 2.27
N LYS A 364 -28.98 -4.23 0.98
CA LYS A 364 -29.93 -3.29 0.34
C LYS A 364 -29.99 -1.95 1.08
N VAL A 365 -28.82 -1.35 1.27
CA VAL A 365 -28.65 -0.07 1.95
C VAL A 365 -28.61 1.05 0.91
N ASP A 366 -29.69 1.82 0.83
CA ASP A 366 -29.85 2.91 -0.16
C ASP A 366 -28.88 4.10 0.06
N ASP A 367 -28.29 4.22 1.25
CA ASP A 367 -27.33 5.29 1.60
C ASP A 367 -25.90 4.73 1.85
N PRO A 368 -24.96 4.87 0.89
CA PRO A 368 -23.58 4.42 1.06
C PRO A 368 -22.83 5.20 2.14
N HIS A 369 -23.20 6.45 2.43
CA HIS A 369 -22.50 7.32 3.36
C HIS A 369 -22.64 6.86 4.82
N ALA A 370 -23.65 6.04 5.13
CA ALA A 370 -23.84 5.42 6.44
C ALA A 370 -22.73 4.40 6.82
N LEU A 371 -22.02 3.82 5.83
CA LEU A 371 -20.87 2.94 6.06
C LEU A 371 -19.52 3.61 5.76
N LEU A 372 -19.52 4.63 4.90
CA LEU A 372 -18.31 5.31 4.44
C LEU A 372 -17.88 6.43 5.40
N SER A 373 -17.15 6.09 6.46
CA SER A 373 -16.38 7.10 7.20
C SER A 373 -15.24 7.63 6.32
N GLN A 374 -15.45 8.79 5.69
CA GLN A 374 -14.46 9.62 4.98
C GLN A 374 -13.47 10.29 5.96
N LEU A 375 -13.03 9.56 6.98
CA LEU A 375 -12.03 9.98 7.96
C LEU A 375 -10.65 9.51 7.47
N PRO A 376 -9.58 10.26 7.78
CA PRO A 376 -8.22 9.82 7.49
C PRO A 376 -7.86 8.60 8.34
N VAL A 377 -7.10 7.67 7.76
CA VAL A 377 -6.39 6.63 8.50
C VAL A 377 -5.06 7.24 8.94
N LEU A 378 -5.07 7.81 10.14
CA LEU A 378 -3.87 8.38 10.76
C LEU A 378 -3.02 7.27 11.36
N LEU A 379 -1.78 7.19 10.89
CA LEU A 379 -0.75 6.29 11.39
C LEU A 379 0.03 6.99 12.50
N GLY A 380 0.44 6.23 13.52
CA GLY A 380 1.39 6.72 14.52
C GLY A 380 2.82 6.62 13.96
N PRO A 381 3.63 7.69 13.99
CA PRO A 381 5.03 7.63 13.62
C PRO A 381 5.84 6.78 14.61
N ARG A 382 6.99 6.25 14.17
CA ARG A 382 7.93 5.47 14.99
C ARG A 382 9.11 6.33 15.43
N LEU A 383 9.28 6.50 16.74
CA LEU A 383 10.43 7.20 17.33
C LEU A 383 11.61 6.25 17.56
N TYR A 384 12.75 6.58 16.96
CA TYR A 384 14.03 5.90 17.18
C TYR A 384 14.93 6.69 18.13
N THR A 385 15.47 6.04 19.15
CA THR A 385 16.35 6.63 20.17
C THR A 385 17.53 5.71 20.46
N SER A 386 18.52 6.18 21.21
CA SER A 386 19.64 5.38 21.74
C SER A 386 19.22 4.05 22.37
N ASP A 387 18.02 4.02 22.95
CA ASP A 387 17.52 2.91 23.76
C ASP A 387 16.96 1.77 22.89
N ASN A 388 16.44 2.09 21.70
CA ASN A 388 15.82 1.11 20.79
C ASN A 388 16.59 0.93 19.45
N ALA A 389 17.47 1.84 19.06
CA ALA A 389 18.17 1.80 17.77
C ALA A 389 18.95 0.49 17.51
N ARG A 390 19.47 -0.17 18.56
CA ARG A 390 20.14 -1.48 18.42
C ARG A 390 19.18 -2.59 17.97
N GLU A 391 17.95 -2.60 18.48
CA GLU A 391 16.94 -3.59 18.10
C GLU A 391 16.51 -3.36 16.65
N TRP A 392 16.23 -2.11 16.28
CA TRP A 392 15.85 -1.75 14.91
C TRP A 392 16.96 -1.96 13.87
N LEU A 393 18.24 -1.74 14.23
CA LEU A 393 19.37 -2.14 13.38
C LEU A 393 19.44 -3.65 13.12
N GLN A 394 18.88 -4.48 14.01
CA GLN A 394 18.76 -5.92 13.77
C GLN A 394 17.48 -6.26 12.99
N THR A 395 16.34 -5.63 13.32
CA THR A 395 15.03 -5.90 12.71
C THR A 395 14.91 -5.40 11.26
N VAL A 396 15.43 -4.22 10.96
CA VAL A 396 15.38 -3.59 9.62
C VAL A 396 16.60 -3.99 8.78
N TYR A 397 17.77 -4.13 9.41
CA TYR A 397 19.06 -4.14 8.73
C TYR A 397 20.00 -5.30 9.14
N GLY A 398 19.53 -6.25 9.96
CA GLY A 398 20.32 -7.35 10.52
C GLY A 398 20.16 -8.70 9.81
N THR A 399 19.29 -8.80 8.80
CA THR A 399 19.28 -9.98 7.91
C THR A 399 20.53 -9.96 7.05
N ASP A 400 21.53 -10.76 7.42
CA ASP A 400 22.70 -11.00 6.58
C ASP A 400 22.25 -11.59 5.23
N ARG A 401 22.52 -10.86 4.14
CA ARG A 401 22.14 -11.25 2.78
C ARG A 401 22.92 -12.47 2.27
N SER A 402 23.93 -12.94 3.01
CA SER A 402 24.65 -14.20 2.73
C SER A 402 23.75 -15.44 2.65
N VAL A 403 22.56 -15.41 3.26
CA VAL A 403 21.63 -16.56 3.32
C VAL A 403 20.65 -16.59 2.14
N ILE A 404 20.65 -15.59 1.24
CA ILE A 404 19.83 -15.57 0.01
C ILE A 404 20.73 -15.72 -1.23
N THR A 405 21.67 -16.66 -1.18
CA THR A 405 22.14 -17.35 -2.38
C THR A 405 21.26 -18.57 -2.61
N THR A 406 20.27 -18.47 -3.50
CA THR A 406 19.59 -19.65 -4.02
C THR A 406 20.59 -20.49 -4.79
N GLU A 407 20.96 -21.66 -4.25
CA GLU A 407 21.57 -22.72 -5.04
C GLU A 407 20.55 -23.15 -6.10
N VAL A 408 20.79 -22.74 -7.35
CA VAL A 408 20.10 -23.30 -8.51
C VAL A 408 20.77 -24.65 -8.76
N ASP A 409 20.16 -25.70 -8.20
CA ASP A 409 20.60 -27.08 -8.33
C ASP A 409 20.33 -27.57 -9.77
N ASP A 410 21.34 -27.49 -10.65
CA ASP A 410 21.26 -28.00 -12.03
C ASP A 410 21.24 -29.55 -12.03
N ASN A 411 20.04 -30.15 -12.15
CA ASN A 411 19.84 -31.58 -12.46
C ASN A 411 18.56 -31.85 -13.27
#